data_AF-D0LIW5-F1
#
_entry.id   AF-D0LIW5-F1
#
_cell.length_a   1.000
_cell.length_b   1.000
_cell.length_c   1.000
_cell.angle_alpha   90.00
_cell.angle_beta   90.00
_cell.angle_gamma   90.00
#
_symmetry.space_group_name_H-M   'P 1'
#
loop_
_entity.id
_entity.type
_entity.pdbx_description
1 polymer ?
#
loop_
_entity_poly.entity_id
_entity_poly.type
_entity_poly.pdbx_seq_one_letter_code
_entity_poly.pdbx_strand_id
1 'polypeptide(L)'
;MFSPRSFARRLTPFLATLALAAPLAGCGIETVIITPPDNGGPSIPPVDGGLGGPTPDASPGQPDQRLDGFHIDTFFSDIEPQLFNSCVVAGCHAEGSSARPPELRPPSDYAGPAYNLEKVIAYIDLSREPFDARATEFYVKAVDSHLGTVIESPEALEQWILDAYDYTVGPPQFGRFDREVFETQVQPMLDAGGCAVAGCHGDDPGVGGFHLNLNAAPGSVESGVNLQNVIEYVRLEQPGEQSVIYLRATDGHRGTVISDPEVLVDWIEAARATPAD
;
A
#
# COMPACT_ATOMS: atom_id res chain seq x y z
N MET A 1 -38.41 -58.07 -41.56
CA MET A 1 -39.72 -57.80 -40.91
C MET A 1 -39.62 -58.22 -39.46
N PHE A 2 -39.44 -57.26 -38.54
CA PHE A 2 -40.00 -57.22 -37.18
C PHE A 2 -39.47 -55.92 -36.53
N SER A 3 -40.41 -55.09 -36.12
CA SER A 3 -40.32 -53.86 -35.33
C SER A 3 -41.25 -54.10 -34.11
N PRO A 4 -41.35 -53.23 -33.08
CA PRO A 4 -40.38 -52.51 -32.25
C PRO A 4 -40.61 -52.84 -30.74
N ARG A 5 -39.76 -52.38 -29.81
CA ARG A 5 -40.23 -51.93 -28.48
C ARG A 5 -39.39 -50.78 -27.93
N SER A 6 -40.09 -49.66 -27.75
CA SER A 6 -39.70 -48.40 -27.15
C SER A 6 -39.55 -48.53 -25.63
N PHE A 7 -38.51 -47.92 -25.05
CA PHE A 7 -38.44 -47.65 -23.62
C PHE A 7 -38.30 -46.14 -23.42
N ALA A 8 -39.41 -45.48 -23.13
CA ALA A 8 -39.45 -44.11 -22.68
C ALA A 8 -39.13 -44.06 -21.19
N ARG A 9 -38.00 -43.46 -20.80
CA ARG A 9 -37.77 -43.01 -19.41
C ARG A 9 -38.11 -41.53 -19.32
N ARG A 10 -39.13 -41.24 -18.51
CA ARG A 10 -39.48 -39.90 -18.05
C ARG A 10 -38.37 -39.41 -17.10
N LEU A 11 -37.76 -38.27 -17.42
CA LEU A 11 -36.96 -37.50 -16.49
C LEU A 11 -37.86 -36.40 -15.91
N THR A 12 -38.14 -36.49 -14.62
CA THR A 12 -38.72 -35.40 -13.82
C THR A 12 -37.60 -34.45 -13.40
N PRO A 13 -37.73 -33.12 -13.55
CA PRO A 13 -36.82 -32.18 -12.90
C PRO A 13 -37.27 -31.97 -11.46
N PHE A 14 -36.39 -32.26 -10.50
CA PHE A 14 -36.48 -31.72 -9.15
C PHE A 14 -35.85 -30.32 -9.17
N LEU A 15 -36.68 -29.28 -9.14
CA LEU A 15 -36.27 -27.93 -8.79
C LEU A 15 -36.25 -27.86 -7.26
N ALA A 16 -35.05 -27.97 -6.67
CA ALA A 16 -34.82 -27.62 -5.27
C ALA A 16 -34.40 -26.14 -5.22
N THR A 17 -35.35 -25.28 -4.88
CA THR A 17 -35.06 -23.88 -4.54
C THR A 17 -34.49 -23.87 -3.11
N LEU A 18 -33.16 -23.85 -2.98
CA LEU A 18 -32.53 -23.48 -1.70
C LEU A 18 -32.54 -21.94 -1.63
N ALA A 19 -33.47 -21.40 -0.84
CA ALA A 19 -33.33 -20.05 -0.33
C ALA A 19 -32.34 -20.09 0.84
N LEU A 20 -31.08 -19.73 0.60
CA LEU A 20 -30.16 -19.38 1.69
C LEU A 20 -30.64 -18.04 2.26
N ALA A 21 -31.28 -18.08 3.42
CA ALA A 21 -31.34 -16.91 4.29
C ALA A 21 -29.95 -16.74 4.90
N ALA A 22 -29.19 -15.76 4.42
CA ALA A 22 -27.99 -15.33 5.11
C ALA A 22 -28.39 -14.78 6.49
N PRO A 23 -27.70 -15.15 7.59
CA PRO A 23 -27.93 -14.53 8.87
C PRO A 23 -27.51 -13.05 8.76
N LEU A 24 -28.45 -12.13 9.01
CA LEU A 24 -28.13 -10.74 9.32
C LEU A 24 -27.38 -10.73 10.67
N ALA A 25 -26.07 -10.95 10.61
CA ALA A 25 -25.19 -10.64 11.73
C ALA A 25 -25.13 -9.12 11.83
N GLY A 26 -25.94 -8.53 12.70
CA GLY A 26 -25.82 -7.12 13.03
C GLY A 26 -24.41 -6.84 13.56
N CYS A 27 -23.79 -5.74 13.13
CA CYS A 27 -22.54 -5.21 13.67
C CYS A 27 -22.76 -4.92 15.17
N GLY A 28 -22.66 -5.95 16.02
CA GLY A 28 -22.78 -5.83 17.45
C GLY A 28 -21.52 -5.14 17.95
N ILE A 29 -21.66 -3.89 18.39
CA ILE A 29 -20.63 -3.22 19.18
C ILE A 29 -20.65 -3.87 20.57
N GLU A 30 -20.12 -5.08 20.70
CA GLU A 30 -19.71 -5.59 22.00
C GLU A 30 -18.48 -4.79 22.43
N THR A 31 -18.71 -3.84 23.32
CA THR A 31 -17.60 -3.24 24.07
C THR A 31 -17.08 -4.31 25.02
N VAL A 32 -16.15 -5.14 24.55
CA VAL A 32 -15.39 -6.04 25.41
C VAL A 32 -14.46 -5.18 26.25
N ILE A 33 -14.90 -4.81 27.45
CA ILE A 33 -14.01 -4.28 28.49
C ILE A 33 -13.21 -5.47 29.03
N ILE A 34 -12.08 -5.77 28.38
CA ILE A 34 -11.05 -6.60 29.01
C ILE A 34 -10.41 -5.74 30.09
N THR A 35 -10.82 -5.93 31.34
CA THR A 35 -10.02 -5.45 32.47
C THR A 35 -8.85 -6.42 32.63
N PRO A 36 -7.59 -5.99 32.45
CA PRO A 36 -6.45 -6.83 32.78
C PRO A 36 -6.45 -7.13 34.29
N PRO A 37 -5.89 -8.29 34.73
CA PRO A 37 -5.70 -8.54 36.14
C PRO A 37 -4.82 -7.44 36.76
N ASP A 38 -5.34 -6.85 37.82
CA ASP A 38 -4.75 -5.75 38.57
C ASP A 38 -3.39 -6.15 39.16
N ASN A 39 -2.31 -5.66 38.55
CA ASN A 39 -0.93 -5.84 39.01
C ASN A 39 -0.41 -4.56 39.67
N GLY A 40 -1.19 -3.91 40.54
CA GLY A 40 -0.69 -3.05 41.64
C GLY A 40 0.35 -1.97 41.30
N GLY A 41 0.43 -1.51 40.06
CA GLY A 41 1.36 -0.48 39.62
C GLY A 41 0.81 0.92 39.93
N PRO A 42 1.68 1.93 40.13
CA PRO A 42 1.24 3.28 40.44
C PRO A 42 0.34 3.83 39.33
N SER A 43 -0.83 4.32 39.73
CA SER A 43 -1.85 4.87 38.84
C SER A 43 -1.30 6.05 38.03
N ILE A 44 -1.15 5.87 36.73
CA ILE A 44 -0.97 6.97 35.78
C ILE A 44 -2.35 7.56 35.51
N PRO A 45 -2.55 8.88 35.61
CA PRO A 45 -3.86 9.48 35.31
C PRO A 45 -4.28 9.20 33.86
N PRO A 46 -5.59 9.09 33.59
CA PRO A 46 -6.09 8.84 32.25
C PRO A 46 -5.67 9.98 31.33
N VAL A 47 -4.98 9.64 30.25
CA VAL A 47 -4.78 10.54 29.12
C VAL A 47 -6.10 10.56 28.37
N ASP A 48 -6.77 11.71 28.42
CA ASP A 48 -7.99 11.97 27.67
C ASP A 48 -7.66 11.88 26.17
N GLY A 49 -7.97 10.73 25.57
CA GLY A 49 -7.81 10.46 24.14
C GLY A 49 -8.86 11.21 23.33
N GLY A 50 -8.79 12.53 23.36
CA GLY A 50 -9.51 13.38 22.42
C GLY A 50 -8.97 13.11 21.02
N LEU A 51 -9.70 12.31 20.25
CA LEU A 51 -9.57 12.21 18.79
C LEU A 51 -10.06 13.52 18.17
N GLY A 52 -9.32 14.60 18.42
CA GLY A 52 -9.36 15.81 17.62
C GLY A 52 -8.43 15.63 16.44
N GLY A 53 -8.84 14.83 15.45
CA GLY A 53 -8.27 14.98 14.12
C GLY A 53 -8.53 16.43 13.66
N PRO A 54 -7.57 17.09 13.00
CA PRO A 54 -7.80 18.43 12.49
C PRO A 54 -9.01 18.39 11.55
N THR A 55 -10.07 19.13 11.87
CA THR A 55 -11.03 19.55 10.85
C THR A 55 -10.24 20.45 9.91
N PRO A 56 -10.02 20.08 8.63
CA PRO A 56 -9.46 21.04 7.71
C PRO A 56 -10.56 22.08 7.49
N ASP A 57 -10.34 23.29 7.98
CA ASP A 57 -10.92 24.49 7.38
C ASP A 57 -10.33 24.60 5.96
N ALA A 58 -10.85 23.75 5.07
CA ALA A 58 -10.55 23.82 3.66
C ALA A 58 -11.19 25.10 3.13
N SER A 59 -10.36 26.09 2.85
CA SER A 59 -10.78 27.29 2.13
C SER A 59 -11.46 26.84 0.83
N PRO A 60 -12.72 27.21 0.58
CA PRO A 60 -13.43 26.72 -0.60
C PRO A 60 -12.79 27.32 -1.85
N GLY A 61 -12.06 26.51 -2.62
CA GLY A 61 -11.59 26.92 -3.95
C GLY A 61 -10.25 26.38 -4.43
N GLN A 62 -9.47 25.65 -3.63
CA GLN A 62 -8.35 24.85 -4.16
C GLN A 62 -8.68 23.36 -4.00
N PRO A 63 -8.68 22.57 -5.10
CA PRO A 63 -8.72 21.12 -4.96
C PRO A 63 -7.54 20.70 -4.08
N ASP A 64 -7.82 19.86 -3.09
CA ASP A 64 -6.79 19.33 -2.21
C ASP A 64 -5.76 18.59 -3.07
N GLN A 65 -4.52 19.10 -3.17
CA GLN A 65 -3.44 18.50 -3.95
C GLN A 65 -3.14 17.06 -3.53
N ARG A 66 -3.59 16.65 -2.34
CA ARG A 66 -3.54 15.26 -1.89
C ARG A 66 -4.34 14.31 -2.79
N LEU A 67 -5.38 14.78 -3.47
CA LEU A 67 -6.22 13.95 -4.34
C LEU A 67 -5.48 13.50 -5.61
N ASP A 68 -4.50 14.27 -6.08
CA ASP A 68 -3.83 14.01 -7.36
C ASP A 68 -2.97 12.74 -7.31
N GLY A 69 -2.54 12.31 -6.12
CA GLY A 69 -1.82 11.05 -5.93
C GLY A 69 -2.71 9.81 -5.87
N PHE A 70 -3.97 9.98 -5.51
CA PHE A 70 -4.91 8.88 -5.52
C PHE A 70 -5.54 8.77 -6.90
N HIS A 71 -5.13 7.75 -7.67
CA HIS A 71 -5.71 7.48 -8.99
C HIS A 71 -7.23 7.30 -8.91
N ILE A 72 -7.95 8.35 -9.30
CA ILE A 72 -9.40 8.46 -9.12
C ILE A 72 -10.15 7.37 -9.90
N ASP A 73 -9.66 7.01 -11.09
CA ASP A 73 -10.26 5.97 -11.92
C ASP A 73 -10.13 4.60 -11.23
N THR A 74 -8.95 4.26 -10.70
CA THR A 74 -8.70 3.03 -9.93
C THR A 74 -9.58 2.96 -8.68
N PHE A 75 -9.78 4.09 -8.00
CA PHE A 75 -10.68 4.13 -6.85
C PHE A 75 -12.10 3.71 -7.24
N PHE A 76 -12.67 4.26 -8.32
CA PHE A 76 -14.04 3.93 -8.73
C PHE A 76 -14.20 2.57 -9.40
N SER A 77 -13.20 2.11 -10.17
CA SER A 77 -13.28 0.82 -10.83
C SER A 77 -13.07 -0.34 -9.87
N ASP A 78 -12.12 -0.20 -8.94
CA ASP A 78 -11.60 -1.34 -8.20
C ASP A 78 -11.81 -1.21 -6.69
N ILE A 79 -11.58 -0.05 -6.09
CA ILE A 79 -11.57 0.08 -4.62
C ILE A 79 -12.96 0.31 -4.04
N GLU A 80 -13.71 1.28 -4.57
CA GLU A 80 -15.04 1.65 -4.07
C GLU A 80 -16.04 0.49 -4.11
N PRO A 81 -16.16 -0.31 -5.19
CA PRO A 81 -17.08 -1.43 -5.22
C PRO A 81 -16.81 -2.46 -4.10
N GLN A 82 -15.54 -2.69 -3.77
CA GLN A 82 -15.14 -3.59 -2.71
C GLN A 82 -15.50 -3.03 -1.33
N LEU A 83 -15.20 -1.74 -1.08
CA LEU A 83 -15.59 -1.06 0.16
C LEU A 83 -17.12 -1.06 0.34
N PHE A 84 -17.89 -0.88 -0.73
CA PHE A 84 -19.35 -0.94 -0.67
C PHE A 84 -19.86 -2.33 -0.34
N ASN A 85 -19.43 -3.32 -1.11
CA ASN A 85 -19.92 -4.70 -0.95
C ASN A 85 -19.52 -5.28 0.41
N SER A 86 -18.33 -4.93 0.90
CA SER A 86 -17.80 -5.50 2.15
C SER A 86 -18.23 -4.70 3.36
N CYS A 87 -18.13 -3.35 3.33
CA CYS A 87 -18.31 -2.52 4.52
C CYS A 87 -19.69 -1.85 4.62
N VAL A 88 -20.28 -1.45 3.49
CA VAL A 88 -21.55 -0.73 3.46
C VAL A 88 -22.74 -1.67 3.45
N VAL A 89 -22.72 -2.72 2.63
CA VAL A 89 -23.79 -3.73 2.57
C VAL A 89 -23.90 -4.50 3.90
N ALA A 90 -22.79 -4.65 4.63
CA ALA A 90 -22.79 -5.18 5.99
C ALA A 90 -23.49 -4.24 7.01
N GLY A 91 -23.84 -3.02 6.61
CA GLY A 91 -24.53 -2.03 7.44
C GLY A 91 -23.61 -1.28 8.39
N CYS A 92 -22.29 -1.52 8.35
CA CYS A 92 -21.38 -0.88 9.27
C CYS A 92 -21.02 0.55 8.81
N HIS A 93 -20.82 0.84 7.51
CA HIS A 93 -20.37 2.17 7.05
C HIS A 93 -21.38 2.97 6.21
N ALA A 94 -22.65 2.57 6.20
CA ALA A 94 -23.71 3.27 5.48
C ALA A 94 -24.07 4.62 6.12
N GLU A 95 -24.73 5.50 5.36
CA GLU A 95 -25.28 6.75 5.88
C GLU A 95 -26.21 6.51 7.09
N GLY A 96 -25.96 7.25 8.17
CA GLY A 96 -26.69 7.08 9.44
C GLY A 96 -26.28 5.86 10.26
N SER A 97 -25.26 5.11 9.85
CA SER A 97 -24.66 4.07 10.70
C SER A 97 -24.03 4.68 11.96
N SER A 98 -24.03 3.92 13.06
CA SER A 98 -23.35 4.32 14.29
C SER A 98 -21.86 3.97 14.29
N ALA A 99 -21.34 3.39 13.21
CA ALA A 99 -19.92 3.09 13.14
C ALA A 99 -19.12 4.39 13.05
N ARG A 100 -17.86 4.29 13.45
CA ARG A 100 -16.94 5.41 13.29
C ARG A 100 -16.72 5.66 11.79
N PRO A 101 -16.54 6.92 11.38
CA PRO A 101 -16.25 7.24 9.99
C PRO A 101 -15.02 6.49 9.46
N PRO A 102 -14.89 6.34 8.12
CA PRO A 102 -15.65 7.07 7.10
C PRO A 102 -17.07 6.53 6.89
N GLU A 103 -18.03 7.45 6.73
CA GLU A 103 -19.36 7.16 6.20
C GLU A 103 -19.27 7.16 4.67
N LEU A 104 -19.70 6.06 4.05
CA LEU A 104 -19.68 5.89 2.60
C LEU A 104 -21.10 5.96 2.04
N ARG A 105 -21.27 6.68 0.93
CA ARG A 105 -22.56 6.89 0.28
C ARG A 105 -22.67 6.14 -1.04
N PRO A 106 -23.79 5.44 -1.31
CA PRO A 106 -23.98 4.69 -2.56
C PRO A 106 -23.56 5.50 -3.78
N PRO A 107 -22.92 4.90 -4.79
CA PRO A 107 -22.52 5.61 -6.01
C PRO A 107 -23.69 6.32 -6.72
N SER A 108 -24.93 5.88 -6.49
CA SER A 108 -26.16 6.49 -7.02
C SER A 108 -26.57 7.80 -6.35
N ASP A 109 -26.08 8.06 -5.13
CA ASP A 109 -26.41 9.24 -4.36
C ASP A 109 -25.37 10.32 -4.71
N TYR A 110 -25.67 11.08 -5.77
CA TYR A 110 -24.87 12.11 -6.45
C TYR A 110 -24.30 13.25 -5.56
N ALA A 111 -23.62 12.95 -4.46
CA ALA A 111 -22.74 13.89 -3.76
C ALA A 111 -21.43 14.14 -4.53
N GLY A 112 -21.25 13.46 -5.67
CA GLY A 112 -20.09 13.54 -6.55
C GLY A 112 -19.08 12.43 -6.23
N PRO A 113 -18.38 11.90 -7.25
CA PRO A 113 -17.39 10.83 -7.07
C PRO A 113 -16.40 11.15 -5.94
N ALA A 114 -15.94 12.39 -5.85
CA ALA A 114 -14.95 12.82 -4.86
C ALA A 114 -15.36 12.59 -3.38
N TYR A 115 -16.65 12.47 -3.04
CA TYR A 115 -17.07 12.37 -1.64
C TYR A 115 -16.49 11.15 -0.91
N ASN A 116 -16.68 9.94 -1.46
CA ASN A 116 -16.19 8.72 -0.81
C ASN A 116 -14.65 8.68 -0.84
N LEU A 117 -14.05 9.15 -1.93
CA LEU A 117 -12.60 9.28 -2.06
C LEU A 117 -12.01 10.17 -0.97
N GLU A 118 -12.48 11.41 -0.83
CA GLU A 118 -12.05 12.38 0.20
C GLU A 118 -12.16 11.79 1.62
N LYS A 119 -13.24 11.05 1.89
CA LYS A 119 -13.44 10.40 3.18
C LYS A 119 -12.45 9.28 3.42
N VAL A 120 -12.14 8.46 2.43
CA VAL A 120 -11.18 7.37 2.53
C VAL A 120 -9.76 7.92 2.73
N ILE A 121 -9.33 8.86 1.90
CA ILE A 121 -7.96 9.39 1.94
C ILE A 121 -7.64 10.13 3.24
N ALA A 122 -8.66 10.63 3.95
CA ALA A 122 -8.49 11.24 5.27
C ALA A 122 -7.98 10.26 6.35
N TYR A 123 -8.11 8.95 6.12
CA TYR A 123 -7.64 7.88 7.03
C TYR A 123 -6.30 7.26 6.61
N ILE A 124 -5.74 7.73 5.50
CA ILE A 124 -4.47 7.24 4.98
C ILE A 124 -3.39 8.26 5.36
N ASP A 125 -2.58 7.90 6.35
CA ASP A 125 -1.42 8.69 6.77
C ASP A 125 -0.20 8.31 5.92
N LEU A 126 0.06 9.12 4.90
CA LEU A 126 1.19 8.98 3.99
C LEU A 126 2.50 9.54 4.56
N SER A 127 2.53 10.07 5.79
CA SER A 127 3.72 10.72 6.38
C SER A 127 4.61 9.79 7.20
N ARG A 128 4.27 8.49 7.28
CA ARG A 128 4.99 7.51 8.11
C ARG A 128 6.23 6.99 7.41
N GLU A 129 7.32 6.87 8.17
CA GLU A 129 8.62 6.37 7.69
C GLU A 129 9.13 5.22 8.59
N PRO A 130 9.52 4.06 8.02
CA PRO A 130 9.32 3.68 6.62
C PRO A 130 7.81 3.58 6.31
N PHE A 131 7.43 3.96 5.08
CA PHE A 131 6.04 3.84 4.66
C PHE A 131 5.69 2.39 4.37
N ASP A 132 4.63 1.91 5.00
CA ASP A 132 4.03 0.61 4.75
C ASP A 132 2.53 0.81 4.58
N ALA A 133 2.04 0.61 3.36
CA ALA A 133 0.62 0.72 3.03
C ALA A 133 -0.24 -0.20 3.91
N ARG A 134 0.26 -1.39 4.24
CA ARG A 134 -0.44 -2.37 5.09
C ARG A 134 -0.49 -1.95 6.55
N ALA A 135 0.43 -1.10 6.98
CA ALA A 135 0.44 -0.53 8.33
C ALA A 135 -0.43 0.72 8.46
N THR A 136 -1.03 1.22 7.38
CA THR A 136 -1.99 2.33 7.46
C THR A 136 -3.24 1.90 8.24
N GLU A 137 -3.77 2.80 9.06
CA GLU A 137 -4.99 2.51 9.84
C GLU A 137 -6.15 2.10 8.92
N PHE A 138 -6.26 2.75 7.75
CA PHE A 138 -7.26 2.41 6.76
C PHE A 138 -7.14 0.98 6.26
N TYR A 139 -5.94 0.56 5.81
CA TYR A 139 -5.72 -0.78 5.29
C TYR A 139 -6.03 -1.86 6.34
N VAL A 140 -5.47 -1.72 7.55
CA VAL A 140 -5.70 -2.66 8.65
C VAL A 140 -7.19 -2.80 8.99
N LYS A 141 -7.94 -1.69 8.95
CA LYS A 141 -9.38 -1.73 9.19
C LYS A 141 -10.16 -2.39 8.05
N ALA A 142 -9.82 -2.04 6.81
CA ALA A 142 -10.50 -2.56 5.63
C ALA A 142 -10.26 -4.06 5.44
N VAL A 143 -9.04 -4.54 5.70
CA VAL A 143 -8.61 -5.90 5.38
C VAL A 143 -8.69 -6.84 6.59
N ASP A 144 -8.21 -6.41 7.77
CA ASP A 144 -7.94 -7.33 8.88
C ASP A 144 -8.89 -7.22 10.08
N SER A 145 -9.54 -6.07 10.27
CA SER A 145 -10.19 -5.74 11.56
C SER A 145 -11.71 -5.80 11.57
N HIS A 146 -12.36 -6.25 10.50
CA HIS A 146 -13.81 -6.36 10.45
C HIS A 146 -14.29 -7.83 10.48
N LEU A 147 -15.20 -8.12 11.41
CA LEU A 147 -15.78 -9.45 11.59
C LEU A 147 -16.63 -9.84 10.37
N GLY A 148 -16.06 -10.62 9.46
CA GLY A 148 -16.78 -11.26 8.37
C GLY A 148 -16.93 -10.44 7.09
N THR A 149 -16.27 -9.29 6.99
CA THR A 149 -16.18 -8.53 5.74
C THR A 149 -14.80 -8.74 5.13
N VAL A 150 -14.73 -9.12 3.86
CA VAL A 150 -13.46 -9.38 3.16
C VAL A 150 -13.38 -8.44 1.97
N ILE A 151 -12.31 -7.65 1.87
CA ILE A 151 -11.96 -6.96 0.63
C ILE A 151 -11.46 -8.04 -0.33
N GLU A 152 -12.07 -8.14 -1.51
CA GLU A 152 -11.82 -9.24 -2.45
C GLU A 152 -10.40 -9.21 -3.04
N SER A 153 -9.83 -8.01 -3.15
CA SER A 153 -8.47 -7.75 -3.63
C SER A 153 -7.76 -6.75 -2.71
N PRO A 154 -7.22 -7.22 -1.57
CA PRO A 154 -6.43 -6.37 -0.69
C PRO A 154 -5.17 -5.83 -1.38
N GLU A 155 -4.62 -6.53 -2.37
CA GLU A 155 -3.45 -6.10 -3.14
C GLU A 155 -3.75 -4.86 -4.00
N ALA A 156 -4.97 -4.76 -4.57
CA ALA A 156 -5.37 -3.57 -5.32
C ALA A 156 -5.47 -2.34 -4.40
N LEU A 157 -5.98 -2.53 -3.18
CA LEU A 157 -6.05 -1.47 -2.18
C LEU A 157 -4.65 -1.04 -1.72
N GLU A 158 -3.76 -2.01 -1.47
CA GLU A 158 -2.36 -1.76 -1.14
C GLU A 158 -1.68 -0.92 -2.23
N GLN A 159 -1.76 -1.36 -3.49
CA GLN A 159 -1.15 -0.65 -4.62
C GLN A 159 -1.69 0.76 -4.77
N TRP A 160 -3.01 0.95 -4.64
CA TRP A 160 -3.62 2.28 -4.73
C TRP A 160 -3.14 3.25 -3.64
N ILE A 161 -2.86 2.74 -2.42
CA ILE A 161 -2.27 3.53 -1.34
C ILE A 161 -0.80 3.87 -1.64
N LEU A 162 -0.04 2.91 -2.20
CA LEU A 162 1.36 3.10 -2.58
C LEU A 162 1.52 4.11 -3.71
N ASP A 163 0.67 4.06 -4.74
CA ASP A 163 0.69 5.04 -5.83
C ASP A 163 0.50 6.47 -5.29
N ALA A 164 -0.38 6.63 -4.29
CA ALA A 164 -0.62 7.91 -3.65
C ALA A 164 0.54 8.37 -2.76
N TYR A 165 1.20 7.42 -2.08
CA TYR A 165 2.44 7.71 -1.37
C TYR A 165 3.51 8.21 -2.34
N ASP A 166 3.79 7.44 -3.41
CA ASP A 166 4.76 7.74 -4.46
C ASP A 166 4.48 9.10 -5.13
N TYR A 167 3.22 9.51 -5.24
CA TYR A 167 2.90 10.86 -5.71
C TYR A 167 3.18 11.93 -4.65
N THR A 168 2.82 11.68 -3.39
CA THR A 168 2.84 12.66 -2.30
C THR A 168 4.26 13.01 -1.85
N VAL A 169 5.16 12.03 -1.83
CA VAL A 169 6.59 12.28 -1.59
C VAL A 169 7.28 12.93 -2.81
N GLY A 170 6.48 13.30 -3.83
CA GLY A 170 6.91 13.58 -5.19
C GLY A 170 7.27 12.27 -5.88
N PRO A 171 7.30 12.20 -7.24
CA PRO A 171 8.12 11.17 -7.86
C PRO A 171 9.44 11.29 -7.11
N PRO A 172 9.95 10.20 -6.52
CA PRO A 172 11.25 10.29 -5.92
C PRO A 172 12.18 10.86 -6.99
N GLN A 173 13.32 11.45 -6.63
CA GLN A 173 14.14 12.14 -7.63
C GLN A 173 14.65 11.21 -8.77
N PHE A 174 14.17 9.96 -8.84
CA PHE A 174 13.87 9.15 -10.03
C PHE A 174 13.66 9.93 -11.33
N GLY A 175 13.07 11.14 -11.35
CA GLY A 175 12.93 11.90 -12.61
C GLY A 175 14.25 12.00 -13.39
N ARG A 176 15.37 12.02 -12.66
CA ARG A 176 16.72 11.92 -13.23
C ARG A 176 17.21 10.47 -13.37
N PHE A 177 16.87 9.58 -12.44
CA PHE A 177 17.37 8.21 -12.41
C PHE A 177 16.44 7.23 -13.12
N ASP A 178 16.97 6.60 -14.17
CA ASP A 178 16.24 5.57 -14.91
C ASP A 178 15.94 4.36 -14.01
N ARG A 179 14.67 4.21 -13.64
CA ARG A 179 14.18 3.10 -12.81
C ARG A 179 14.35 1.75 -13.52
N GLU A 180 14.06 1.66 -14.83
CA GLU A 180 14.20 0.40 -15.56
C GLU A 180 15.65 -0.08 -15.54
N VAL A 181 16.62 0.82 -15.73
CA VAL A 181 18.05 0.50 -15.61
C VAL A 181 18.42 0.10 -14.18
N PHE A 182 17.86 0.77 -13.17
CA PHE A 182 18.09 0.39 -11.78
C PHE A 182 17.63 -1.05 -11.51
N GLU A 183 16.38 -1.36 -11.85
CA GLU A 183 15.75 -2.65 -11.54
C GLU A 183 16.36 -3.81 -12.31
N THR A 184 16.78 -3.57 -13.56
CA THR A 184 17.29 -4.63 -14.44
C THR A 184 18.81 -4.81 -14.39
N GLN A 185 19.56 -3.81 -13.92
CA GLN A 185 21.03 -3.83 -13.95
C GLN A 185 21.67 -3.47 -12.60
N VAL A 186 21.30 -2.33 -12.00
CA VAL A 186 21.96 -1.83 -10.77
C VAL A 186 21.60 -2.70 -9.56
N GLN A 187 20.31 -2.97 -9.33
CA GLN A 187 19.84 -3.78 -8.21
C GLN A 187 20.42 -5.20 -8.24
N PRO A 188 20.35 -5.97 -9.35
CA PRO A 188 20.99 -7.28 -9.44
C PRO A 188 22.50 -7.25 -9.19
N MET A 189 23.19 -6.20 -9.64
CA MET A 189 24.62 -6.01 -9.40
C MET A 189 24.93 -5.77 -7.91
N LEU A 190 24.14 -4.95 -7.21
CA LEU A 190 24.27 -4.75 -5.76
C LEU A 190 23.97 -6.04 -4.98
N ASP A 191 22.96 -6.79 -5.39
CA ASP A 191 22.59 -8.08 -4.80
C ASP A 191 23.69 -9.13 -5.00
N ALA A 192 24.24 -9.24 -6.22
CA ALA A 192 25.34 -10.14 -6.55
C ALA A 192 26.64 -9.79 -5.83
N GLY A 193 26.90 -8.50 -5.57
CA GLY A 193 27.98 -8.04 -4.71
C GLY A 193 27.79 -8.44 -3.24
N GLY A 194 26.57 -8.78 -2.84
CA GLY A 194 26.21 -9.09 -1.46
C GLY A 194 25.95 -7.84 -0.62
N CYS A 195 25.61 -6.70 -1.23
CA CYS A 195 25.29 -5.48 -0.49
C CYS A 195 24.02 -5.67 0.34
N ALA A 196 22.99 -6.29 -0.24
CA ALA A 196 21.68 -6.50 0.39
C ALA A 196 21.59 -7.75 1.31
N VAL A 197 22.70 -8.38 1.69
CA VAL A 197 22.66 -9.52 2.61
C VAL A 197 22.41 -9.06 4.05
N ALA A 198 21.75 -9.91 4.85
CA ALA A 198 21.55 -9.68 6.28
C ALA A 198 22.88 -9.44 7.01
N GLY A 199 22.89 -8.54 7.98
CA GLY A 199 24.09 -8.07 8.70
C GLY A 199 24.92 -7.00 7.96
N CYS A 200 24.57 -6.68 6.71
CA CYS A 200 25.10 -5.54 5.96
C CYS A 200 23.96 -4.54 5.71
N HIS A 201 23.32 -4.57 4.52
CA HIS A 201 22.20 -3.69 4.20
C HIS A 201 20.88 -4.43 4.03
N GLY A 202 20.84 -5.76 4.23
CA GLY A 202 19.61 -6.56 4.13
C GLY A 202 18.65 -6.49 5.31
N ASP A 203 19.10 -5.99 6.46
CA ASP A 203 18.25 -5.81 7.65
C ASP A 203 17.61 -4.41 7.63
N ASP A 204 16.50 -4.21 8.33
CA ASP A 204 15.92 -2.88 8.61
C ASP A 204 16.34 -2.44 10.02
N PRO A 205 17.02 -1.28 10.22
CA PRO A 205 17.29 -0.19 9.28
C PRO A 205 18.62 -0.28 8.50
N GLY A 206 19.25 -1.44 8.46
CA GLY A 206 20.50 -1.66 7.73
C GLY A 206 21.71 -0.97 8.39
N VAL A 207 22.93 -1.38 8.01
CA VAL A 207 24.13 -0.75 8.56
C VAL A 207 24.22 0.70 8.07
N GLY A 208 24.31 1.63 9.01
CA GLY A 208 24.43 3.06 8.72
C GLY A 208 23.14 3.71 8.22
N GLY A 209 21.99 3.08 8.43
CA GLY A 209 20.69 3.58 7.95
C GLY A 209 20.43 3.32 6.46
N PHE A 210 21.31 2.56 5.79
CA PHE A 210 21.13 2.19 4.39
C PHE A 210 20.59 0.76 4.31
N HIS A 211 19.35 0.62 3.84
CA HIS A 211 18.63 -0.64 3.70
C HIS A 211 18.42 -1.01 2.22
N LEU A 212 18.54 -2.30 1.89
CA LEU A 212 18.26 -2.88 0.60
C LEU A 212 17.52 -4.21 0.78
N ASN A 213 16.38 -4.35 0.13
CA ASN A 213 15.65 -5.60 -0.02
C ASN A 213 16.36 -6.49 -1.06
N LEU A 214 16.90 -7.62 -0.61
CA LEU A 214 17.59 -8.58 -1.47
C LEU A 214 16.63 -9.20 -2.51
N ASN A 215 17.00 -9.18 -3.79
CA ASN A 215 16.20 -9.70 -4.91
C ASN A 215 14.80 -9.05 -5.03
N ALA A 216 14.70 -7.74 -4.77
CA ALA A 216 13.47 -6.99 -5.03
C ALA A 216 13.00 -7.19 -6.48
N ALA A 217 11.71 -7.46 -6.67
CA ALA A 217 11.16 -7.71 -8.00
C ALA A 217 11.00 -6.37 -8.76
N PRO A 218 11.31 -6.31 -10.08
CA PRO A 218 11.06 -5.12 -10.87
C PRO A 218 9.60 -4.65 -10.76
N GLY A 219 9.40 -3.34 -10.61
CA GLY A 219 8.09 -2.72 -10.37
C GLY A 219 7.54 -2.86 -8.95
N SER A 220 8.18 -3.62 -8.05
CA SER A 220 7.68 -3.81 -6.69
C SER A 220 7.95 -2.60 -5.78
N VAL A 221 7.27 -2.58 -4.62
CA VAL A 221 7.49 -1.58 -3.56
C VAL A 221 8.92 -1.66 -3.05
N GLU A 222 9.39 -2.88 -2.78
CA GLU A 222 10.74 -3.14 -2.30
C GLU A 222 11.80 -2.60 -3.26
N SER A 223 11.55 -2.71 -4.58
CA SER A 223 12.42 -2.15 -5.61
C SER A 223 12.44 -0.61 -5.57
N GLY A 224 11.27 0.01 -5.42
CA GLY A 224 11.15 1.46 -5.23
C GLY A 224 11.89 1.96 -3.99
N VAL A 225 11.76 1.25 -2.86
CA VAL A 225 12.49 1.55 -1.61
C VAL A 225 14.00 1.45 -1.83
N ASN A 226 14.48 0.40 -2.50
CA ASN A 226 15.90 0.23 -2.78
C ASN A 226 16.43 1.36 -3.66
N LEU A 227 15.70 1.73 -4.72
CA LEU A 227 16.07 2.81 -5.62
C LEU A 227 16.18 4.14 -4.86
N GLN A 228 15.19 4.46 -4.03
CA GLN A 228 15.20 5.67 -3.20
C GLN A 228 16.42 5.71 -2.28
N ASN A 229 16.65 4.62 -1.55
CA ASN A 229 17.81 4.52 -0.65
C ASN A 229 19.13 4.68 -1.42
N VAL A 230 19.26 4.11 -2.61
CA VAL A 230 20.48 4.25 -3.42
C VAL A 230 20.69 5.70 -3.87
N ILE A 231 19.64 6.38 -4.31
CA ILE A 231 19.70 7.77 -4.78
C ILE A 231 20.18 8.73 -3.68
N GLU A 232 19.78 8.49 -2.42
CA GLU A 232 20.23 9.31 -1.28
C GLU A 232 21.76 9.29 -1.08
N TYR A 233 22.43 8.25 -1.60
CA TYR A 233 23.89 8.11 -1.56
C TYR A 233 24.58 8.46 -2.90
N VAL A 234 23.82 8.89 -3.90
CA VAL A 234 24.36 9.48 -5.13
C VAL A 234 24.64 10.96 -4.90
N ARG A 235 25.82 11.44 -5.34
CA ARG A 235 26.18 12.86 -5.29
C ARG A 235 26.21 13.42 -6.70
N LEU A 236 25.17 14.11 -7.13
CA LEU A 236 25.09 14.62 -8.51
C LEU A 236 26.13 15.73 -8.82
N GLU A 237 26.67 16.41 -7.80
CA GLU A 237 27.78 17.35 -7.94
C GLU A 237 29.15 16.65 -8.08
N GLN A 238 29.21 15.36 -7.68
CA GLN A 238 30.38 14.47 -7.72
C GLN A 238 29.95 13.10 -8.26
N PRO A 239 29.52 13.04 -9.54
CA PRO A 239 28.90 11.85 -10.12
C PRO A 239 29.90 10.73 -10.40
N GLY A 240 29.40 9.61 -10.89
CA GLY A 240 30.19 8.46 -11.31
C GLY A 240 31.01 7.92 -10.14
N GLU A 241 32.31 7.83 -10.34
CA GLU A 241 33.24 7.24 -9.38
C GLU A 241 33.36 8.00 -8.05
N GLN A 242 32.88 9.25 -7.99
CA GLN A 242 32.98 10.09 -6.79
C GLN A 242 31.71 10.04 -5.92
N SER A 243 30.64 9.39 -6.40
CA SER A 243 29.42 9.21 -5.61
C SER A 243 29.62 8.24 -4.46
N VAL A 244 28.94 8.46 -3.34
CA VAL A 244 29.16 7.66 -2.12
C VAL A 244 28.81 6.20 -2.36
N ILE A 245 27.71 5.93 -3.06
CA ILE A 245 27.32 4.57 -3.40
C ILE A 245 28.40 3.84 -4.22
N TYR A 246 29.01 4.49 -5.21
CA TYR A 246 30.08 3.90 -6.01
C TYR A 246 31.30 3.58 -5.14
N LEU A 247 31.77 4.58 -4.37
CA LEU A 247 32.96 4.41 -3.53
C LEU A 247 32.77 3.26 -2.55
N ARG A 248 31.59 3.13 -1.93
CA ARG A 248 31.28 2.04 -1.01
C ARG A 248 31.12 0.70 -1.72
N ALA A 249 30.50 0.66 -2.89
CA ALA A 249 30.29 -0.61 -3.61
C ALA A 249 31.59 -1.18 -4.22
N THR A 250 32.64 -0.36 -4.36
CA THR A 250 33.88 -0.73 -5.06
C THR A 250 35.15 -0.70 -4.21
N ASP A 251 35.16 -0.05 -3.03
CA ASP A 251 36.33 0.02 -2.14
C ASP A 251 36.67 -1.29 -1.41
N GLY A 252 35.90 -2.36 -1.66
CA GLY A 252 36.08 -3.65 -1.01
C GLY A 252 35.67 -3.63 0.46
N HIS A 253 34.75 -2.75 0.88
CA HIS A 253 34.32 -2.75 2.27
C HIS A 253 33.80 -4.14 2.66
N ARG A 254 34.43 -4.72 3.69
CA ARG A 254 34.18 -6.09 4.17
C ARG A 254 34.41 -7.20 3.12
N GLY A 255 35.18 -6.93 2.07
CA GLY A 255 35.51 -7.91 1.02
C GLY A 255 34.42 -8.08 -0.05
N THR A 256 33.39 -7.23 -0.02
CA THR A 256 32.36 -7.14 -1.06
C THR A 256 32.80 -6.17 -2.15
N VAL A 257 32.69 -6.58 -3.42
CA VAL A 257 32.94 -5.74 -4.60
C VAL A 257 31.90 -6.12 -5.66
N ILE A 258 31.26 -5.12 -6.26
CA ILE A 258 30.32 -5.33 -7.38
C ILE A 258 31.06 -5.75 -8.66
N SER A 259 30.42 -6.57 -9.50
CA SER A 259 31.06 -7.16 -10.70
C SER A 259 31.29 -6.18 -11.84
N ASP A 260 30.39 -5.21 -12.01
CA ASP A 260 30.33 -4.34 -13.20
C ASP A 260 30.15 -2.86 -12.80
N PRO A 261 31.13 -2.24 -12.11
CA PRO A 261 30.99 -0.91 -11.54
C PRO A 261 30.72 0.21 -12.56
N GLU A 262 31.06 0.00 -13.83
CA GLU A 262 30.75 0.91 -14.94
C GLU A 262 29.23 1.09 -15.11
N VAL A 263 28.42 0.05 -14.85
CA VAL A 263 26.94 0.13 -14.92
C VAL A 263 26.42 1.18 -13.92
N LEU A 264 26.99 1.21 -12.71
CA LEU A 264 26.62 2.19 -11.69
C LEU A 264 27.06 3.60 -12.08
N VAL A 265 28.26 3.74 -12.66
CA VAL A 265 28.79 5.02 -13.15
C VAL A 265 27.91 5.57 -14.26
N ASP A 266 27.61 4.77 -15.27
CA ASP A 266 26.79 5.16 -16.42
C ASP A 266 25.39 5.59 -15.96
N TRP A 267 24.78 4.85 -15.04
CA TRP A 267 23.47 5.19 -14.48
C TRP A 267 23.48 6.52 -13.71
N ILE A 268 24.53 6.79 -12.92
CA ILE A 268 24.67 8.06 -12.17
C ILE A 268 24.94 9.24 -13.12
N GLU A 269 25.82 9.07 -14.11
CA GLU A 269 26.13 10.14 -15.08
C GLU A 269 24.94 10.44 -16.00
N ALA A 270 24.16 9.43 -16.38
CA ALA A 270 22.90 9.62 -17.09
C ALA A 270 21.94 10.49 -16.27
N ALA A 271 21.79 10.21 -14.97
CA ALA A 271 20.94 11.00 -14.09
C ALA A 271 21.40 12.46 -13.95
N ARG A 272 22.71 12.69 -13.90
CA ARG A 272 23.26 14.05 -13.89
C ARG A 272 22.96 14.82 -15.18
N ALA A 273 22.99 14.15 -16.32
CA ALA A 273 22.74 14.77 -17.63
C ALA A 273 21.26 15.13 -17.84
N THR A 274 20.34 14.42 -17.20
CA THR A 274 18.90 14.69 -17.21
C THR A 274 18.58 15.94 -16.38
N PRO A 275 17.88 16.98 -16.91
CA PRO A 275 17.43 18.14 -16.14
C PRO A 275 16.55 17.74 -14.93
N ALA A 276 16.48 18.60 -13.90
CA ALA A 276 15.39 18.47 -12.92
C ALA A 276 14.14 19.04 -13.58
N ASP A 277 13.06 18.27 -13.52
CA ASP A 277 11.72 18.74 -13.83
C ASP A 277 11.20 19.71 -12.76
#